data_AF-W2FX94-F1
#
_entry.id   AF-W2FX94-F1
#
_cell.length_a   1.000
_cell.length_b   1.000
_cell.length_c   1.000
_cell.angle_alpha   90.00
_cell.angle_beta   90.00
_cell.angle_gamma   90.00
#
_symmetry.space_group_name_H-M   'P 1'
#
loop_
_entity.id
_entity.type
_entity.pdbx_description
1 polymer ?
#
loop_
_entity_poly.entity_id
_entity_poly.type
_entity_poly.pdbx_seq_one_letter_code
_entity_poly.pdbx_strand_id
1 'polypeptide(L)'
;MVWTDSPNPDNSTILGVSMSGSRGYVKKPTPKTKYIEKGTTIKLESYVGFWMGVQALRLTKKSGETQDLVTWEQLTDEARDALSEFDFESDPSISMVVMPLKDDVFRSILKDSYPFE
;
A
#
# COMPACT_ATOMS: atom_id res chain seq x y z
N MET A 1 1.14 -1.97 -2.36
CA MET A 1 2.19 -2.36 -3.31
C MET A 1 1.69 -2.27 -4.73
N VAL A 2 2.43 -1.59 -5.61
CA VAL A 2 2.27 -1.66 -7.06
C VAL A 2 3.45 -2.46 -7.60
N TRP A 3 3.18 -3.49 -8.37
CA TRP A 3 4.20 -4.40 -8.91
C TRP A 3 4.40 -4.11 -10.39
N THR A 4 5.64 -3.88 -10.78
CA THR A 4 6.05 -3.41 -12.10
C THR A 4 7.05 -4.35 -12.74
N ASP A 5 7.16 -4.26 -14.08
CA ASP A 5 8.17 -4.97 -14.88
C ASP A 5 9.56 -4.31 -14.85
N SER A 6 9.64 -3.07 -14.39
CA SER A 6 10.83 -2.23 -14.44
C SER A 6 10.89 -1.32 -13.21
N PRO A 7 12.10 -1.01 -12.71
CA PRO A 7 12.29 -0.02 -11.66
C PRO A 7 12.22 1.43 -12.18
N ASN A 8 12.24 1.64 -13.50
CA ASN A 8 12.13 2.98 -14.10
C ASN A 8 10.67 3.43 -14.14
N PRO A 9 10.26 4.46 -13.38
CA PRO A 9 8.87 4.91 -13.33
C PRO A 9 8.37 5.54 -14.64
N ASP A 10 9.27 6.07 -15.47
CA ASP A 10 8.90 6.69 -16.76
C ASP A 10 8.62 5.65 -17.85
N ASN A 11 9.10 4.42 -17.67
CA ASN A 11 8.97 3.35 -18.65
C ASN A 11 8.76 2.02 -17.95
N SER A 12 7.56 1.84 -17.40
CA SER A 12 7.15 0.60 -16.77
C SER A 12 5.65 0.33 -16.92
N THR A 13 5.31 -0.97 -16.92
CA THR A 13 3.94 -1.47 -16.94
C THR A 13 3.56 -2.02 -15.57
N ILE A 14 2.33 -1.71 -15.13
CA ILE A 14 1.75 -2.33 -13.93
C ILE A 14 1.41 -3.79 -14.23
N LEU A 15 2.08 -4.71 -13.53
CA LEU A 15 1.83 -6.15 -13.59
C LEU A 15 0.79 -6.59 -12.55
N GLY A 16 0.77 -5.94 -11.39
CA GLY A 16 -0.03 -6.37 -10.26
C GLY A 16 -0.21 -5.28 -9.21
N VAL A 17 -1.21 -5.45 -8.37
CA VAL A 17 -1.45 -4.55 -7.23
C VAL A 17 -1.86 -5.35 -6.00
N SER A 18 -1.31 -4.98 -4.86
CA SER A 18 -1.66 -5.55 -3.56
C SER A 18 -1.93 -4.44 -2.56
N MET A 19 -2.95 -4.62 -1.75
CA MET A 19 -3.55 -3.59 -0.91
C MET A 19 -3.87 -4.15 0.47
N SER A 20 -3.71 -3.34 1.52
CA SER A 20 -4.14 -3.69 2.87
C SER A 20 -5.66 -3.81 2.87
N GLY A 21 -6.16 -5.03 3.06
CA GLY A 21 -7.59 -5.32 3.14
C GLY A 21 -8.05 -5.41 4.58
N SER A 22 -9.36 -5.61 4.79
CA SER A 22 -9.90 -5.78 6.15
C SER A 22 -9.40 -7.06 6.84
N ARG A 23 -8.80 -7.99 6.09
CA ARG A 23 -8.13 -9.18 6.60
C ARG A 23 -6.94 -9.49 5.68
N GLY A 24 -5.73 -9.16 6.12
CA GLY A 24 -4.50 -9.36 5.36
C GLY A 24 -4.47 -8.57 4.05
N TYR A 25 -3.74 -9.07 3.05
CA TYR A 25 -3.58 -8.39 1.77
C TYR A 25 -4.57 -8.88 0.72
N VAL A 26 -5.25 -7.93 0.06
CA VAL A 26 -5.98 -8.21 -1.18
C VAL A 26 -4.99 -8.11 -2.33
N LYS A 27 -4.71 -9.26 -2.96
CA LYS A 27 -3.80 -9.42 -4.10
C LYS A 27 -4.58 -9.43 -5.42
N LYS A 28 -4.09 -8.71 -6.42
CA LYS A 28 -4.65 -8.70 -7.78
C LYS A 28 -3.54 -8.81 -8.82
N PRO A 29 -3.23 -10.04 -9.30
CA PRO A 29 -2.45 -10.18 -10.52
C PRO A 29 -3.27 -9.59 -11.67
N THR A 30 -2.64 -8.75 -12.49
CA THR A 30 -3.25 -8.13 -13.68
C THR A 30 -4.53 -7.31 -13.38
N PRO A 31 -4.42 -6.14 -12.72
CA PRO A 31 -5.58 -5.29 -12.44
C PRO A 31 -6.31 -4.89 -13.73
N LYS A 32 -7.65 -4.99 -13.73
CA LYS A 32 -8.49 -4.62 -14.88
C LYS A 32 -8.35 -3.13 -15.18
N THR A 33 -8.30 -2.76 -16.46
CA THR A 33 -8.16 -1.37 -16.95
C THR A 33 -9.17 -0.39 -16.37
N LYS A 34 -10.40 -0.84 -16.06
CA LYS A 34 -11.42 0.01 -15.40
C LYS A 34 -11.00 0.56 -14.02
N TYR A 35 -9.98 -0.03 -13.40
CA TYR A 35 -9.38 0.39 -12.13
C TYR A 35 -8.09 1.19 -12.32
N ILE A 36 -7.67 1.45 -13.56
CA ILE A 36 -6.44 2.16 -13.90
C ILE A 36 -6.82 3.43 -14.66
N GLU A 37 -6.41 4.57 -14.14
CA GLU A 37 -6.58 5.88 -14.76
C GLU A 37 -5.37 6.18 -15.65
N LYS A 38 -5.65 6.52 -16.92
CA LYS A 38 -4.65 6.86 -17.95
C LYS A 38 -3.53 5.81 -18.13
N GLY A 39 -3.77 4.56 -17.74
CA GLY A 39 -2.82 3.45 -17.87
C GLY A 39 -1.74 3.36 -16.78
N THR A 40 -1.57 4.40 -15.96
CA THR A 40 -0.45 4.48 -15.00
C THR A 40 -0.88 4.64 -13.54
N THR A 41 -2.14 4.97 -13.27
CA THR A 41 -2.59 5.30 -11.90
C THR A 41 -3.66 4.32 -11.41
N ILE A 42 -3.37 3.55 -10.37
CA ILE A 42 -4.37 2.66 -9.75
C ILE A 42 -5.37 3.48 -8.94
N LYS A 43 -6.67 3.25 -9.17
CA LYS A 43 -7.77 3.87 -8.42
C LYS A 43 -8.10 3.04 -7.18
N LEU A 44 -7.95 3.68 -6.02
CA LEU A 44 -8.18 3.08 -4.70
C LEU A 44 -9.34 3.76 -3.98
N GLU A 45 -10.06 3.00 -3.18
CA GLU A 45 -11.04 3.50 -2.22
C GLU A 45 -10.64 3.04 -0.82
N SER A 46 -10.60 4.00 0.10
CA SER A 46 -10.46 3.76 1.53
C SER A 46 -11.84 3.51 2.13
N TYR A 47 -12.02 2.40 2.84
CA TYR A 47 -13.30 2.01 3.42
C TYR A 47 -13.13 1.32 4.77
N VAL A 48 -14.17 1.33 5.59
CA VAL A 48 -14.21 0.61 6.87
C VAL A 48 -14.75 -0.80 6.64
N GLY A 49 -13.95 -1.81 7.00
CA GLY A 49 -14.31 -3.22 6.89
C GLY A 49 -15.37 -3.63 7.91
N PHE A 50 -16.40 -4.35 7.46
CA PHE A 50 -17.54 -4.74 8.30
C PHE A 50 -17.15 -5.63 9.50
N TRP A 51 -16.16 -6.50 9.34
CA TRP A 51 -15.88 -7.58 10.31
C TRP A 51 -15.13 -7.13 11.58
N MET A 52 -14.40 -6.00 11.54
CA MET A 52 -13.61 -5.50 12.66
C MET A 52 -13.58 -3.97 12.77
N GLY A 53 -14.32 -3.23 11.92
CA GLY A 53 -14.25 -1.77 11.89
C GLY A 53 -12.89 -1.21 11.44
N VAL A 54 -12.03 -2.05 10.85
CA VAL A 54 -10.67 -1.65 10.43
C VAL A 54 -10.70 -0.90 9.11
N GLN A 55 -9.84 0.12 8.99
CA GLN A 55 -9.63 0.83 7.73
C GLN A 55 -8.93 -0.10 6.73
N ALA A 56 -9.44 -0.15 5.51
CA ALA A 56 -8.93 -1.01 4.45
C ALA A 56 -8.98 -0.30 3.09
N LEU A 57 -8.26 -0.86 2.13
CA LEU A 57 -8.19 -0.40 0.75
C LEU A 57 -8.81 -1.43 -0.19
N ARG A 58 -9.53 -0.93 -1.21
CA ARG A 58 -10.03 -1.74 -2.33
C ARG A 58 -9.89 -1.02 -3.65
N LEU A 59 -9.88 -1.77 -4.76
CA LEU A 59 -9.95 -1.18 -6.10
C LEU A 59 -11.31 -0.54 -6.34
N THR A 60 -11.33 0.62 -6.98
CA THR A 60 -12.56 1.35 -7.30
C THR A 60 -12.60 1.84 -8.74
N LYS A 61 -13.82 2.01 -9.27
CA LYS A 61 -14.03 2.61 -10.59
C LYS A 61 -14.05 4.13 -10.52
N LYS A 62 -14.31 4.71 -9.35
CA LYS A 62 -14.40 6.15 -9.13
C LYS A 62 -13.02 6.78 -9.24
N SER A 63 -12.91 7.92 -9.93
CA SER A 63 -11.70 8.75 -9.85
C SER A 63 -11.57 9.31 -8.43
N GLY A 64 -10.33 9.42 -7.96
CA GLY A 64 -9.99 9.97 -6.66
C GLY A 64 -9.09 11.20 -6.81
N GLU A 65 -8.36 11.51 -5.75
CA GLU A 65 -7.39 12.60 -5.70
C GLU A 65 -5.97 12.06 -5.57
N THR A 66 -4.99 12.91 -5.88
CA THR A 66 -3.56 12.65 -5.66
C THR A 66 -3.06 13.43 -4.46
N GLN A 67 -1.99 12.96 -3.82
CA GLN A 67 -1.33 13.62 -2.70
C GLN A 67 0.12 13.90 -3.08
N ASP A 68 0.73 14.90 -2.44
CA ASP A 68 2.15 15.18 -2.62
C ASP A 68 2.97 13.99 -2.10
N LEU A 69 3.82 13.44 -2.96
CA LEU A 69 4.62 12.26 -2.65
C LEU A 69 5.97 12.68 -2.08
N VAL A 70 6.29 12.18 -0.89
CA VAL A 70 7.65 12.10 -0.34
C VAL A 70 8.03 10.63 -0.23
N THR A 71 9.14 10.22 -0.86
CA THR A 71 9.62 8.83 -0.76
C THR A 71 10.41 8.63 0.52
N TRP A 72 10.56 7.37 0.94
CA TRP A 72 11.34 7.01 2.13
C TRP A 72 12.78 7.54 2.05
N GLU A 73 13.37 7.50 0.86
CA GLU A 73 14.73 7.98 0.57
C GLU A 73 14.83 9.52 0.63
N GLN A 74 13.73 10.23 0.36
CA GLN A 74 13.66 11.70 0.42
C GLN A 74 13.47 12.25 1.84
N LEU A 75 13.06 11.40 2.80
CA LEU A 75 12.96 11.79 4.21
C LEU A 75 14.36 12.05 4.81
N THR A 76 14.40 12.91 5.82
CA THR A 76 15.61 13.06 6.65
C THR A 76 15.83 11.81 7.50
N ASP A 77 17.04 11.63 8.00
CA ASP A 77 17.36 10.52 8.89
C ASP A 77 16.48 10.55 10.15
N GLU A 78 16.27 11.74 10.73
CA GLU A 78 15.43 11.90 11.92
C GLU A 78 13.97 11.53 11.66
N ALA A 79 13.45 11.82 10.46
CA ALA A 79 12.08 11.45 10.10
C ALA A 79 11.95 9.94 9.89
N ARG A 80 12.96 9.29 9.28
CA ARG A 80 12.99 7.82 9.14
C ARG A 80 13.08 7.12 10.50
N ASP A 81 13.94 7.61 11.38
CA ASP A 81 14.11 7.08 12.74
C ASP A 81 12.81 7.23 13.53
N ALA A 82 12.23 8.44 13.54
CA ALA A 82 10.96 8.70 14.21
C ALA A 82 9.84 7.77 13.71
N LEU A 83 9.69 7.60 12.39
CA LEU A 83 8.68 6.70 11.82
C LEU A 83 8.95 5.21 12.12
N SER A 84 10.20 4.83 12.36
CA SER A 84 10.59 3.44 12.64
C SER A 84 10.46 3.05 14.11
N GLU A 85 10.58 4.03 15.01
CA GLU A 85 10.57 3.85 16.46
C GLU A 85 9.23 4.25 17.10
N PHE A 86 8.44 5.11 16.47
CA PHE A 86 7.17 5.56 17.01
C PHE A 86 6.17 4.41 17.14
N ASP A 87 5.55 4.33 18.31
CA ASP A 87 4.46 3.39 18.56
C ASP A 87 3.14 3.97 18.03
N PHE A 88 2.68 3.42 16.91
CA PHE A 88 1.41 3.79 16.28
C PHE A 88 0.20 3.09 16.90
N GLU A 89 0.41 2.19 17.86
CA GLU A 89 -0.69 1.54 18.56
C GLU A 89 -1.40 2.54 19.47
N SER A 90 -2.67 2.79 19.19
CA SER A 90 -3.52 3.60 20.05
C SER A 90 -4.12 2.79 21.21
N ASP A 91 -4.16 1.46 21.07
CA ASP A 91 -4.71 0.53 22.05
C ASP A 91 -3.85 -0.75 22.11
N PRO A 92 -3.16 -1.04 23.23
CA PRO A 92 -2.31 -2.22 23.40
C PRO A 92 -3.06 -3.56 23.28
N SER A 93 -4.39 -3.55 23.38
CA SER A 93 -5.21 -4.75 23.16
C SER A 93 -5.44 -5.06 21.67
N ILE A 94 -5.05 -4.13 20.78
CA ILE A 94 -5.31 -4.16 19.35
C ILE A 94 -4.03 -3.80 18.58
N SER A 95 -3.10 -4.77 18.44
CA SER A 95 -1.92 -4.58 17.59
C SER A 95 -2.32 -4.61 16.10
N MET A 96 -2.61 -3.44 15.53
CA MET A 96 -3.12 -3.30 14.16
C MET A 96 -2.37 -2.29 13.30
N VAL A 97 -1.60 -1.37 13.91
CA VAL A 97 -1.02 -0.24 13.17
C VAL A 97 0.50 -0.26 13.33
N VAL A 98 1.19 -0.48 12.21
CA VAL A 98 2.64 -0.45 12.12
C VAL A 98 3.05 0.41 10.93
N MET A 99 4.20 1.07 11.01
CA MET A 99 4.75 1.82 9.88
C MET A 99 5.15 0.84 8.77
N PRO A 100 4.48 0.82 7.60
CA PRO A 100 4.64 -0.23 6.61
C PRO A 100 5.97 -0.17 5.84
N LEU A 101 6.70 0.95 5.94
CA LEU A 101 7.98 1.17 5.24
C LEU A 101 9.20 0.91 6.12
N LYS A 102 9.02 0.58 7.42
CA LYS A 102 10.12 0.16 8.29
C LYS A 102 10.74 -1.13 7.75
N ASP A 103 12.06 -1.24 7.76
CA ASP A 103 12.81 -2.29 7.04
C ASP A 103 12.30 -3.73 7.22
N ASP A 104 12.12 -4.17 8.46
CA ASP A 104 11.68 -5.52 8.80
C ASP A 104 10.22 -5.76 8.40
N VAL A 105 9.36 -4.77 8.65
CA VAL A 105 7.96 -4.77 8.25
C VAL A 105 7.84 -4.80 6.73
N PHE A 106 8.49 -3.89 6.03
CA PHE A 106 8.41 -3.74 4.57
C PHE A 106 8.78 -5.03 3.84
N ARG A 107 9.86 -5.71 4.27
CA ARG A 107 10.25 -7.01 3.71
C ARG A 107 9.18 -8.08 3.91
N SER A 108 8.53 -8.09 5.08
CA SER A 108 7.40 -8.98 5.35
C SER A 108 6.21 -8.67 4.46
N ILE A 109 5.84 -7.38 4.33
CA ILE A 109 4.76 -6.92 3.43
C ILE A 109 5.05 -7.34 1.98
N LEU A 110 6.28 -7.17 1.50
CA LEU A 110 6.66 -7.56 0.14
C LEU A 110 6.37 -9.05 -0.11
N LYS A 111 6.81 -9.91 0.81
CA LYS A 111 6.59 -11.36 0.71
C LYS A 111 5.11 -11.71 0.77
N ASP A 112 4.40 -11.22 1.79
CA ASP A 112 3.02 -11.61 2.06
C ASP A 112 2.02 -11.02 1.05
N SER A 113 2.39 -9.91 0.41
CA SER A 113 1.56 -9.24 -0.58
C SER A 113 1.95 -9.57 -2.03
N TYR A 114 2.94 -10.43 -2.28
CA TYR A 114 3.30 -10.83 -3.64
C TYR A 114 2.09 -11.50 -4.35
N PRO A 115 1.65 -11.00 -5.52
CA PRO A 115 0.38 -11.40 -6.13
C PRO A 115 0.51 -12.47 -7.22
N PHE A 116 1.73 -12.91 -7.54
CA PHE A 116 2.00 -13.88 -8.60
C PHE A 116 2.41 -15.21 -7.96
N GLU A 117 1.44 -16.10 -7.78
CA GLU A 117 1.63 -17.48 -7.32
C GLU A 117 0.98 -18.42 -8.33
#